data_AF-Q734E6-F1
#
_entry.id   AF-Q734E6-F1
#
_cell.length_a   1.000
_cell.length_b   1.000
_cell.length_c   1.000
_cell.angle_alpha   90.00
_cell.angle_beta   90.00
_cell.angle_gamma   90.00
#
_symmetry.space_group_name_H-M   'P 1'
#
loop_
_entity.id
_entity.type
_entity.pdbx_description
1 polymer ?
#
loop_
_entity_poly.entity_id
_entity_poly.type
_entity_poly.pdbx_seq_one_letter_code
_entity_poly.pdbx_strand_id
1 'polypeptide(L)' 'MNYIKIKWIEIEKVVNEKGFPSHVKGISPVRGLYYIGLPWQSQRGSALICGVGKDASYLLSEIKKIDQ' A
#
# COMPACT_ATOMS: atom_id res chain seq x y z
N MET A 1 0.28 -5.48 -18.18
CA MET A 1 -0.32 -5.41 -16.83
C MET A 1 -0.70 -3.95 -16.62
N ASN A 2 -2.00 -3.62 -16.57
CA ASN A 2 -2.46 -2.26 -16.36
C ASN A 2 -2.42 -1.96 -14.85
N TYR A 3 -1.64 -0.97 -14.45
CA TYR A 3 -1.45 -0.59 -13.05
C TYR A 3 -2.49 0.46 -12.62
N ILE A 4 -2.93 0.40 -11.36
CA ILE A 4 -3.93 1.31 -10.78
C ILE A 4 -3.27 2.67 -10.53
N LYS A 5 -3.80 3.73 -11.17
CA LYS A 5 -3.42 5.12 -10.89
C LYS A 5 -4.39 5.74 -9.90
N ILE A 6 -3.89 6.36 -8.84
CA ILE A 6 -4.72 6.93 -7.78
C ILE A 6 -4.71 8.45 -7.88
N LYS A 7 -5.59 9.00 -8.73
CA LYS A 7 -5.69 10.45 -8.97
C LYS A 7 -6.55 11.21 -7.95
N TRP A 8 -7.27 10.50 -7.08
CA TRP A 8 -8.19 11.10 -6.11
C TRP A 8 -7.52 11.45 -4.76
N ILE A 9 -6.24 11.08 -4.57
CA ILE A 9 -5.48 11.45 -3.38
C ILE A 9 -4.58 12.64 -3.72
N GLU A 10 -4.91 13.79 -3.15
CA GLU A 10 -4.17 15.06 -3.33
C GLU A 10 -3.24 15.31 -2.13
N ILE A 11 -2.32 14.37 -1.89
CA ILE A 11 -1.32 14.46 -0.82
C ILE A 11 0.05 14.26 -1.45
N GLU A 12 1.01 15.12 -1.09
CA GLU A 12 2.38 15.01 -1.60
C GLU A 12 3.01 13.65 -1.25
N LYS A 13 3.84 13.14 -2.18
CA LYS A 13 4.63 11.89 -2.04
C LYS A 13 3.81 10.59 -1.97
N VAL A 14 2.49 10.64 -1.98
CA VAL A 14 1.61 9.45 -2.01
C VAL A 14 1.78 8.65 -3.30
N VAL A 15 1.93 9.34 -4.43
CA VAL A 15 2.17 8.72 -5.72
C VAL A 15 3.54 9.08 -6.25
N ASN A 16 4.14 8.19 -7.05
CA ASN A 16 5.33 8.50 -7.82
C ASN A 16 5.00 9.35 -9.05
N GLU A 17 6.03 9.76 -9.79
CA GLU A 17 5.91 10.58 -11.02
C GLU A 17 4.99 9.96 -12.09
N LYS A 18 4.77 8.65 -12.06
CA LYS A 18 3.88 7.93 -12.99
C LYS A 18 2.44 7.83 -12.49
N GLY A 19 2.14 8.36 -11.30
CA GLY A 19 0.83 8.33 -10.66
C GLY A 19 0.49 7.01 -9.96
N PHE A 20 1.50 6.18 -9.68
CA PHE A 20 1.32 4.93 -8.95
C PHE A 20 1.59 5.11 -7.46
N PRO A 21 0.90 4.36 -6.58
CA PRO A 21 1.16 4.38 -5.14
C PRO A 21 2.64 4.18 -4.85
N SER A 22 3.22 5.12 -4.11
CA SER A 22 4.57 5.01 -3.58
C SER A 22 4.50 4.27 -2.24
N HIS A 23 5.06 3.06 -2.18
CA HIS A 23 5.05 2.30 -0.93
C HIS A 23 6.16 1.25 -0.86
N VAL A 24 6.46 0.82 0.37
CA VAL A 24 7.21 -0.42 0.63
C VAL A 24 6.30 -1.36 1.41
N LYS A 25 5.95 -2.51 0.81
CA LYS A 25 5.00 -3.48 1.39
C LYS A 25 3.68 -2.87 1.89
N GLY A 26 3.17 -1.85 1.18
CA GLY A 26 1.95 -1.13 1.54
C GLY A 26 2.12 0.06 2.49
N ILE A 27 3.32 0.31 3.03
CA ILE A 27 3.59 1.49 3.87
C ILE A 27 3.91 2.69 2.96
N SER A 28 3.15 3.78 3.11
CA SER A 28 3.41 5.05 2.41
C SER A 28 4.63 5.77 2.99
N PRO A 29 5.35 6.58 2.19
CA PRO A 29 6.30 7.55 2.74
C PRO A 29 5.61 8.63 3.60
N VAL A 30 4.28 8.79 3.49
CA VAL A 30 3.48 9.67 4.34
C VAL A 30 3.05 8.91 5.60
N ARG A 31 3.47 9.41 6.77
CA ARG A 31 3.15 8.79 8.08
C ARG A 31 1.63 8.69 8.26
N GLY A 32 1.15 7.52 8.68
CA GLY A 32 -0.26 7.26 8.92
C GLY A 32 -1.07 6.87 7.66
N LEU A 33 -0.45 6.87 6.47
CA LEU A 33 -1.09 6.41 5.24
C LEU A 33 -0.56 5.04 4.83
N TYR A 34 -1.47 4.15 4.42
CA TYR A 34 -1.16 2.79 4.01
C TYR A 34 -1.97 2.40 2.78
N TYR A 35 -1.45 1.45 2.00
CA TYR A 35 -2.09 0.86 0.83
C TYR A 35 -2.21 -0.64 1.01
N ILE A 36 -3.28 -1.23 0.53
CA ILE A 36 -3.50 -2.67 0.57
C ILE A 36 -4.20 -3.14 -0.70
N GLY A 37 -3.98 -4.40 -1.07
CA GLY A 37 -4.60 -5.00 -2.26
C GLY A 37 -3.91 -4.61 -3.57
N LEU A 38 -2.67 -4.12 -3.50
CA LEU A 38 -1.85 -3.83 -4.68
C LEU A 38 -1.04 -5.08 -5.07
N PRO A 39 -0.73 -5.27 -6.36
CA PRO A 39 0.18 -6.35 -6.76
C PRO A 39 1.58 -6.07 -6.20
N TRP A 40 2.30 -7.12 -5.82
CA TRP A 40 3.70 -7.03 -5.36
C TRP A 40 3.92 -6.23 -4.07
N GLN A 41 3.02 -6.37 -3.08
CA GLN A 41 3.30 -5.87 -1.73
C GLN A 41 4.25 -6.81 -0.99
N SER A 42 3.74 -7.91 -0.45
CA SER A 42 4.58 -9.03 0.01
C SER A 42 4.80 -10.08 -1.09
N GLN A 43 3.85 -10.23 -2.02
CA GLN A 43 3.93 -11.20 -3.11
C GLN A 43 3.13 -10.76 -4.34
N ARG A 44 3.30 -11.46 -5.47
CA ARG A 44 2.52 -11.20 -6.70
C ARG A 44 1.01 -11.27 -6.43
N GLY A 45 0.56 -12.23 -5.63
CA GLY A 45 -0.85 -12.48 -5.31
C GLY A 45 -1.48 -11.50 -4.31
N SER A 46 -0.77 -10.46 -3.87
CA SER A 46 -1.27 -9.48 -2.89
C SER A 46 -2.56 -8.76 -3.30
N ALA A 47 -2.83 -8.66 -4.61
CA ALA A 47 -4.07 -8.08 -5.14
C ALA A 47 -5.27 -9.05 -5.20
N LEU A 48 -5.09 -10.32 -4.82
CA LEU A 48 -6.14 -11.34 -4.90
C LEU A 48 -6.78 -11.57 -3.53
N ILE A 49 -8.07 -11.92 -3.50
CA ILE A 49 -8.82 -12.21 -2.26
C ILE A 49 -8.08 -13.25 -1.40
N CYS A 50 -7.59 -14.33 -2.01
CA CYS A 50 -6.85 -15.38 -1.29
C CYS A 50 -5.42 -14.98 -0.87
N GLY A 51 -4.90 -13.85 -1.37
CA GLY A 51 -3.50 -13.44 -1.15
C GLY A 51 -3.32 -12.19 -0.28
N VAL A 52 -4.33 -11.32 -0.18
CA VAL A 52 -4.25 -10.02 0.51
C VAL A 52 -4.15 -10.14 2.04
N GLY A 53 -4.62 -11.27 2.62
CA GLY A 53 -4.67 -11.44 4.07
C GLY A 53 -3.31 -11.33 4.77
N LYS A 54 -2.22 -11.77 4.12
CA LYS A 54 -0.86 -11.64 4.67
C LYS A 54 -0.41 -10.18 4.74
N ASP A 55 -0.75 -9.38 3.73
CA ASP A 55 -0.44 -7.95 3.70
C ASP A 55 -1.28 -7.19 4.75
N ALA A 56 -2.56 -7.56 4.92
CA ALA A 56 -3.42 -6.99 5.96
C ALA A 56 -2.83 -7.19 7.36
N SER A 57 -2.43 -8.42 7.68
CA SER A 57 -1.81 -8.74 8.98
C SER A 57 -0.51 -7.98 9.20
N TYR A 58 0.32 -7.84 8.17
CA TYR A 58 1.56 -7.05 8.24
C TYR A 58 1.25 -5.58 8.52
N LEU A 59 0.38 -4.95 7.73
CA LEU A 59 0.03 -3.54 7.91
C LEU A 59 -0.60 -3.26 9.27
N LEU A 60 -1.47 -4.14 9.77
CA LEU A 60 -2.05 -3.99 11.10
C LEU A 60 -0.96 -3.96 12.19
N SER A 61 0.09 -4.78 12.05
CA SER A 61 1.22 -4.77 12.99
C SER A 61 2.03 -3.47 12.94
N GLU A 62 2.15 -2.85 11.76
CA GLU A 62 2.83 -1.56 11.59
C GLU A 62 1.97 -0.39 12.10
N ILE A 63 0.65 -0.44 11.88
CA ILE A 63 -0.30 0.57 12.39
C ILE A 63 -0.24 0.62 13.91
N LYS A 64 -0.25 -0.53 14.59
CA LYS A 64 -0.19 -0.59 16.07
C LYS A 64 1.09 0.01 16.67
N LYS A 65 2.18 0.12 15.90
CA LYS A 65 3.42 0.77 16.35
C LYS A 65 3.35 2.29 16.32
N ILE A 66 2.39 2.88 15.60
CA ILE A 66 2.20 4.34 15.57
C ILE A 66 1.54 4.84 16.86
N ASP A 67 0.68 4.02 17.46
CA ASP A 67 -0.07 4.33 18.68
C ASP A 67 0.73 4.08 19.97
N GLN A 68 1.96 3.57 19.86
CA GLN A 68 2.92 3.38 20.96
C GLN A 68 3.94 4.51 20.98
#